data_AF-A0A9W6PPK2-F1
#
_entry.id   AF-A0A9W6PPK2-F1
#
_cell.length_a   1.000
_cell.length_b   1.000
_cell.length_c   1.000
_cell.angle_alpha   90.00
_cell.angle_beta   90.00
_cell.angle_gamma   90.00
#
_symmetry.space_group_name_H-M   'P 1'
#
loop_
_entity.id
_entity.type
_entity.pdbx_description
1 polymer ?
#
loop_
_entity_poly.entity_id
_entity_poly.type
_entity_poly.pdbx_seq_one_letter_code
_entity_poly.pdbx_strand_id
1 'polypeptide(L)'
;MIVENGPGPARPLRYGWGPSGRRLAEQGRWDELLQRFRLARALGDPLSGPLGHLVAYGAPAVLAARLFDPDGGPGAPATAADHDAGPLWEVLATRHPRPVLDALALPPAIHRLAAHTRALLGEDPGDGAPDRGGVPYRLQPWEDGGWERDTRVREYLPGGGARRALHLAPPTREGLAVLELPNPGGRLTGIAATRTLADLSDWTTAVCVRGRAADAVAQLAAGPEVTGGHLPFAALYPALVHLASARPDRGAAQGRLAVWQLLAAIDGTPAPDRAAADALVARLRCLTWTEPADDLRHLHLALEDPATGLAWALSGTTPEPA
;
A
#
# COMPACT_ATOMS: atom_id res chain seq x y z
N MET A 1 1.01 30.08 20.66
CA MET A 1 -0.02 30.10 21.72
C MET A 1 -0.22 28.66 22.16
N ILE A 2 0.26 28.32 23.35
CA ILE A 2 0.20 26.98 23.92
C ILE A 2 -1.20 26.83 24.53
N VAL A 3 -1.96 25.83 24.09
CA VAL A 3 -3.23 25.47 24.74
C VAL A 3 -2.92 24.31 25.69
N GLU A 4 -2.79 24.64 26.97
CA GLU A 4 -2.84 23.66 28.07
C GLU A 4 -4.28 23.20 28.26
N ASN A 5 -4.57 21.94 27.93
CA ASN A 5 -5.84 21.32 28.29
C ASN A 5 -5.71 20.70 29.69
N GLY A 6 -6.47 21.26 30.63
CA GLY A 6 -6.61 20.81 32.01
C GLY A 6 -7.24 19.41 32.18
N PRO A 7 -7.35 18.93 33.43
CA PRO A 7 -7.52 17.51 33.74
C PRO A 7 -8.99 17.08 33.69
N GLY A 8 -9.33 16.20 32.74
CA GLY A 8 -10.57 15.42 32.77
C GLY A 8 -10.45 14.17 33.67
N PRO A 9 -11.55 13.66 34.24
CA PRO A 9 -11.51 12.55 35.18
C PRO A 9 -11.30 11.20 34.45
N ALA A 10 -10.57 10.29 35.11
CA ALA A 10 -10.25 8.92 34.71
C ALA A 10 -9.27 8.74 33.52
N ARG A 11 -8.07 9.33 33.62
CA ARG A 11 -6.88 8.74 32.96
C ARG A 11 -6.25 7.73 33.92
N PRO A 12 -6.02 6.47 33.53
CA PRO A 12 -5.17 5.58 34.32
C PRO A 12 -3.82 6.28 34.52
N LEU A 13 -3.31 6.21 35.75
CA LEU A 13 -2.02 6.78 36.17
C LEU A 13 -0.98 6.52 35.07
N ARG A 14 -0.63 7.57 34.31
CA ARG A 14 0.48 7.51 33.37
C ARG A 14 1.71 7.27 34.21
N TYR A 15 2.23 6.04 34.19
CA TYR A 15 3.55 5.72 34.71
C TYR A 15 4.52 6.80 34.24
N GLY A 16 5.35 7.31 35.16
CA GLY A 16 6.28 8.40 34.90
C GLY A 16 7.33 8.00 33.86
N TRP A 17 6.99 8.09 32.59
CA TRP A 17 7.96 8.08 31.50
C TRP A 17 8.81 9.32 31.70
N GLY A 18 10.13 9.15 31.90
CA GLY A 18 11.09 10.24 32.13
C GLY A 18 11.17 11.25 30.96
N PRO A 19 12.34 11.53 30.37
CA PRO A 19 12.43 12.33 29.14
C PRO A 19 11.40 11.89 28.08
N SER A 20 10.80 12.82 27.33
CA SER A 20 9.92 12.45 26.21
C SER A 20 10.70 11.61 25.18
N GLY A 21 10.02 10.76 24.40
CA GLY A 21 10.67 9.95 23.38
C GLY A 21 11.51 10.77 22.39
N ARG A 22 11.05 11.98 22.05
CA ARG A 22 11.81 12.95 21.24
C ARG A 22 13.09 13.41 21.92
N ARG A 23 13.05 13.73 23.21
CA ARG A 23 14.24 14.12 23.97
C ARG A 23 15.27 12.99 24.01
N LEU A 24 14.83 11.73 24.14
CA LEU A 24 15.75 10.58 24.07
C LEU A 24 16.39 10.44 22.69
N ALA A 25 15.60 10.61 21.63
CA ALA A 25 16.10 10.58 20.26
C ALA A 25 17.12 11.69 19.98
N GLU A 26 16.84 12.93 20.42
CA GLU A 26 17.76 14.08 20.34
C GLU A 26 19.08 13.83 21.09
N GLN A 27 19.02 13.09 22.21
CA GLN A 27 20.19 12.70 23.00
C GLN A 27 20.91 11.45 22.46
N GLY A 28 20.44 10.84 21.37
CA GLY A 28 20.99 9.60 20.83
C GLY A 28 20.82 8.38 21.74
N ARG A 29 19.86 8.43 22.70
CA ARG A 29 19.61 7.36 23.68
C ARG A 29 18.70 6.28 23.10
N TRP A 30 19.14 5.70 21.98
CA TRP A 30 18.35 4.81 21.14
C TRP A 30 18.00 3.48 21.80
N ASP A 31 18.91 2.87 22.56
CA ASP A 31 18.62 1.62 23.28
C ASP A 31 17.51 1.79 24.33
N GLU A 32 17.53 2.91 25.07
CA GLU A 32 16.45 3.23 26.00
C GLU A 32 15.13 3.45 25.25
N LEU A 33 15.16 4.16 24.12
CA LEU A 33 13.97 4.39 23.32
C LEU A 33 13.36 3.08 22.79
N LEU A 34 14.21 2.14 22.33
CA LEU A 34 13.80 0.80 21.91
C LEU A 34 13.22 -0.03 23.06
N GLN A 35 13.82 0.03 24.25
CA GLN A 35 13.28 -0.63 25.45
C GLN A 35 11.91 -0.06 25.82
N ARG A 36 11.75 1.26 25.74
CA ARG A 36 10.47 1.94 26.00
C ARG A 36 9.40 1.56 24.98
N PHE A 37 9.77 1.46 23.70
CA PHE A 37 8.90 0.92 22.66
C PHE A 37 8.40 -0.49 23.02
N ARG A 38 9.32 -1.41 23.35
CA ARG A 38 8.99 -2.81 23.69
C ARG A 38 8.08 -2.89 24.91
N LEU A 39 8.38 -2.12 25.97
CA LEU A 39 7.53 -2.05 27.16
C LEU A 39 6.13 -1.50 26.82
N ALA A 40 6.05 -0.39 26.10
CA ALA A 40 4.78 0.19 25.68
C ALA A 40 3.95 -0.83 24.88
N ARG A 41 4.58 -1.53 23.93
CA ARG A 41 3.93 -2.57 23.13
C ARG A 41 3.47 -3.76 23.96
N ALA A 42 4.29 -4.25 24.89
CA ALA A 42 3.93 -5.34 25.80
C ALA A 42 2.72 -5.00 26.69
N LEU A 43 2.54 -3.71 27.00
CA LEU A 43 1.42 -3.21 27.79
C LEU A 43 0.20 -2.79 26.95
N GLY A 44 0.28 -2.85 25.62
CA GLY A 44 -0.76 -2.34 24.72
C GLY A 44 -0.91 -0.81 24.76
N ASP A 45 0.15 -0.09 25.14
CA ASP A 45 0.16 1.37 25.20
C ASP A 45 0.23 1.98 23.79
N PRO A 46 -0.67 2.91 23.42
CA PRO A 46 -0.67 3.58 22.12
C PRO A 46 0.58 4.42 21.85
N LEU A 47 1.42 4.70 22.86
CA LEU A 47 2.73 5.33 22.67
C LEU A 47 3.73 4.42 21.94
N SER A 48 3.48 3.12 21.85
CA SER A 48 4.34 2.18 21.11
C SER A 48 4.59 2.65 19.67
N GLY A 49 3.57 3.06 18.93
CA GLY A 49 3.77 3.51 17.55
C GLY A 49 4.66 4.72 17.37
N PRO A 50 4.40 5.84 18.04
CA PRO A 50 5.28 7.00 18.00
C PRO A 50 6.72 6.69 18.43
N LEU A 51 6.93 5.81 19.43
CA LEU A 51 8.26 5.41 19.87
C LEU A 51 8.97 4.54 18.83
N GLY A 52 8.27 3.55 18.27
CA GLY A 52 8.77 2.69 17.20
C GLY A 52 9.15 3.49 15.95
N HIS A 53 8.34 4.51 15.59
CA HIS A 53 8.64 5.41 14.49
C HIS A 53 9.93 6.18 14.72
N LEU A 54 10.13 6.77 15.90
CA LEU A 54 11.37 7.50 16.21
C LEU A 54 12.60 6.60 16.11
N VAL A 55 12.51 5.34 16.55
CA VAL A 55 13.59 4.36 16.40
C VAL A 55 13.82 4.02 14.93
N ALA A 56 12.77 3.67 14.18
CA ALA A 56 12.89 3.31 12.76
C ALA A 56 13.40 4.46 11.88
N TYR A 57 13.04 5.70 12.23
CA TYR A 57 13.39 6.89 11.46
C TYR A 57 14.79 7.43 11.78
N GLY A 58 15.15 7.45 13.06
CA GLY A 58 16.29 8.23 13.58
C GLY A 58 17.47 7.40 14.08
N ALA A 59 17.28 6.14 14.47
CA ALA A 59 18.36 5.35 15.04
C ALA A 59 19.35 4.86 13.97
N PRO A 60 20.60 4.51 14.34
CA PRO A 60 21.50 3.77 13.46
C PRO A 60 20.86 2.46 12.99
N ALA A 61 21.14 2.06 11.75
CA ALA A 61 20.47 0.96 11.06
C ALA A 61 20.46 -0.36 11.86
N VAL A 62 21.58 -0.71 12.50
CA VAL A 62 21.70 -1.91 13.35
C VAL A 62 20.73 -1.88 14.52
N LEU A 63 20.52 -0.72 15.13
CA LEU A 63 19.60 -0.58 16.25
C LEU A 63 18.15 -0.53 15.78
N ALA A 64 17.87 0.19 14.70
CA ALA A 64 16.54 0.22 14.09
C ALA A 64 16.08 -1.18 13.65
N ALA A 65 16.97 -2.02 13.13
CA ALA A 65 16.67 -3.41 12.79
C ALA A 65 16.22 -4.25 13.98
N ARG A 66 16.67 -3.93 15.21
CA ARG A 66 16.26 -4.63 16.44
C ARG A 66 14.80 -4.41 16.81
N LEU A 67 14.08 -3.51 16.13
CA LEU A 67 12.61 -3.48 16.20
C LEU A 67 12.01 -4.81 15.74
N PHE A 68 12.63 -5.49 14.77
CA PHE A 68 12.11 -6.71 14.15
C PHE A 68 12.76 -7.99 14.69
N ASP A 69 13.56 -7.88 15.74
CA ASP A 69 14.22 -9.01 16.40
C ASP A 69 13.19 -9.86 17.16
N PRO A 70 12.93 -11.12 16.74
CA PRO A 70 11.96 -11.99 17.40
C PRO A 70 12.40 -12.38 18.81
N ASP A 71 13.70 -12.37 19.09
CA ASP A 71 14.28 -12.73 20.38
C ASP A 71 14.47 -11.50 21.29
N GLY A 72 13.93 -10.34 20.88
CA GLY A 72 14.05 -9.06 21.58
C GLY A 72 13.33 -8.96 22.94
N GLY A 73 12.70 -10.03 23.41
CA GLY A 73 11.95 -10.10 24.66
C GLY A 73 10.49 -9.60 24.54
N PRO A 74 9.81 -9.35 25.69
CA PRO A 74 8.41 -8.94 25.70
C PRO A 74 8.15 -7.70 24.85
N GLY A 75 7.08 -7.75 24.03
CA GLY A 75 6.74 -6.66 23.11
C GLY A 75 7.58 -6.63 21.83
N ALA A 76 8.43 -7.63 21.57
CA ALA A 76 9.05 -7.86 20.26
C ALA A 76 8.40 -9.07 19.53
N PRO A 77 8.61 -9.24 18.21
CA PRO A 77 9.08 -8.24 17.25
C PRO A 77 7.97 -7.26 16.89
N ALA A 78 8.34 -6.07 16.42
CA ALA A 78 7.40 -5.12 15.85
C ALA A 78 6.62 -5.72 14.67
N THR A 79 5.35 -5.34 14.53
CA THR A 79 4.43 -5.77 13.49
C THR A 79 3.94 -4.55 12.69
N ALA A 80 3.27 -4.81 11.57
CA ALA A 80 2.74 -3.74 10.73
C ALA A 80 1.66 -2.88 11.43
N ALA A 81 1.00 -3.42 12.46
CA ALA A 81 -0.03 -2.73 13.24
C ALA A 81 0.54 -1.72 14.25
N ASP A 82 1.86 -1.68 14.45
CA ASP A 82 2.44 -0.88 15.53
C ASP A 82 2.41 0.63 15.25
N HIS A 83 2.15 1.10 14.02
CA HIS A 83 2.20 2.52 13.72
C HIS A 83 1.15 2.95 12.68
N ASP A 84 0.29 3.90 13.09
CA ASP A 84 -0.88 4.32 12.30
C ASP A 84 -0.51 5.05 11.00
N ALA A 85 0.66 5.69 10.93
CA ALA A 85 1.07 6.39 9.72
C ALA A 85 1.67 5.44 8.66
N GLY A 86 1.95 4.20 9.02
CA GLY A 86 2.51 3.18 8.14
C GLY A 86 3.52 2.28 8.83
N PRO A 87 3.85 1.13 8.20
CA PRO A 87 4.61 0.10 8.86
C PRO A 87 6.08 0.50 9.06
N LEU A 88 6.63 0.16 10.23
CA LEU A 88 7.99 0.56 10.64
C LEU A 88 9.09 0.07 9.70
N TRP A 89 8.87 -1.04 8.98
CA TRP A 89 9.85 -1.55 8.01
C TRP A 89 9.98 -0.61 6.80
N GLU A 90 8.91 0.07 6.42
CA GLU A 90 8.92 1.02 5.31
C GLU A 90 9.62 2.32 5.75
N VAL A 91 9.37 2.75 7.00
CA VAL A 91 10.12 3.85 7.63
C VAL A 91 11.62 3.56 7.58
N LEU A 92 12.05 2.39 8.08
CA LEU A 92 13.45 1.95 8.03
C LEU A 92 14.01 1.99 6.60
N ALA A 93 13.27 1.45 5.63
CA ALA A 93 13.69 1.40 4.24
C ALA A 93 13.78 2.79 3.58
N THR A 94 12.99 3.77 4.02
CA THR A 94 13.12 5.15 3.50
C THR A 94 14.38 5.85 4.00
N ARG A 95 14.97 5.39 5.11
CA ARG A 95 16.11 6.04 5.77
C ARG A 95 17.46 5.43 5.42
N HIS A 96 17.49 4.13 5.12
CA HIS A 96 18.74 3.42 4.85
C HIS A 96 18.76 2.89 3.41
N PRO A 97 19.91 2.99 2.71
CA PRO A 97 20.06 2.44 1.37
C PRO A 97 20.12 0.91 1.40
N ARG A 98 19.89 0.27 0.25
CA ARG A 98 19.83 -1.19 0.13
C ARG A 98 21.08 -1.90 0.68
N PRO A 99 22.33 -1.49 0.39
CA PRO A 99 23.51 -2.19 0.90
C PRO A 99 23.61 -2.20 2.43
N VAL A 100 23.09 -1.14 3.08
CA VAL A 100 23.05 -1.09 4.54
C VAL A 100 22.01 -2.08 5.06
N LEU A 101 20.81 -2.10 4.47
CA LEU A 101 19.72 -3.00 4.86
C LEU A 101 20.07 -4.47 4.65
N ASP A 102 20.78 -4.79 3.57
CA ASP A 102 21.18 -6.16 3.22
C ASP A 102 22.23 -6.74 4.19
N ALA A 103 22.98 -5.88 4.87
CA ALA A 103 23.92 -6.27 5.90
C ALA A 103 23.27 -6.48 7.29
N LEU A 104 21.98 -6.14 7.45
CA LEU A 104 21.28 -6.26 8.73
C LEU A 104 20.70 -7.67 8.90
N ALA A 105 20.70 -8.16 10.15
CA ALA A 105 20.01 -9.40 10.54
C ALA A 105 18.49 -9.17 10.66
N LEU A 106 17.84 -8.82 9.54
CA LEU A 106 16.39 -8.65 9.47
C LEU A 106 15.69 -9.99 9.21
N PRO A 107 14.47 -10.20 9.75
CA PRO A 107 13.65 -11.34 9.35
C PRO A 107 13.45 -11.35 7.82
N PRO A 108 13.45 -12.53 7.15
CA PRO A 108 13.39 -12.61 5.69
C PRO A 108 12.21 -11.86 5.06
N ALA A 109 11.05 -11.85 5.72
CA ALA A 109 9.87 -11.11 5.25
C ALA A 109 10.09 -9.59 5.29
N ILE A 110 10.69 -9.07 6.36
CA ILE A 110 11.01 -7.64 6.50
C ILE A 110 12.09 -7.25 5.50
N HIS A 111 13.11 -8.08 5.32
CA HIS A 111 14.15 -7.88 4.31
C HIS A 111 13.57 -7.80 2.89
N ARG A 112 12.62 -8.69 2.55
CA ARG A 112 11.88 -8.66 1.28
C ARG A 112 11.11 -7.36 1.11
N LEU A 113 10.33 -6.94 2.11
CA LEU A 113 9.52 -5.72 2.01
C LEU A 113 10.40 -4.47 1.88
N ALA A 114 11.47 -4.37 2.68
CA ALA A 114 12.44 -3.29 2.59
C ALA A 114 13.06 -3.20 1.18
N ALA A 115 13.42 -4.35 0.58
CA ALA A 115 13.92 -4.43 -0.80
C ALA A 115 12.99 -3.78 -1.82
N HIS A 116 11.70 -4.17 -1.80
CA HIS A 116 10.72 -3.64 -2.73
C HIS A 116 10.45 -2.16 -2.49
N THR A 117 10.49 -1.68 -1.25
CA THR A 117 10.42 -0.24 -0.98
C THR A 117 11.63 0.51 -1.52
N ARG A 118 12.85 -0.03 -1.40
CA ARG A 118 14.03 0.58 -2.03
C ARG A 118 13.91 0.64 -3.56
N ALA A 119 13.40 -0.42 -4.18
CA ALA A 119 13.11 -0.43 -5.61
C ALA A 119 12.05 0.62 -6.00
N LEU A 120 10.97 0.78 -5.21
CA LEU A 120 9.97 1.83 -5.40
C LEU A 120 10.56 3.23 -5.24
N LEU A 121 11.52 3.41 -4.33
CA LEU A 121 12.31 4.64 -4.18
C LEU A 121 13.35 4.83 -5.29
N GLY A 122 13.39 3.95 -6.29
CA GLY A 122 14.23 4.03 -7.49
C GLY A 122 15.69 3.60 -7.30
N GLU A 123 15.98 2.80 -6.27
CA GLU A 123 17.27 2.12 -6.15
C GLU A 123 17.28 0.89 -7.07
N ASP A 124 18.34 0.71 -7.86
CA ASP A 124 18.48 -0.46 -8.74
C ASP A 124 18.82 -1.70 -7.91
N PRO A 125 17.99 -2.76 -7.93
CA PRO A 125 18.25 -3.96 -7.16
C PRO A 125 19.33 -4.87 -7.78
N GLY A 126 19.89 -4.51 -8.94
CA GLY A 126 21.03 -5.21 -9.53
C GLY A 126 20.63 -6.31 -10.52
N ASP A 127 20.93 -7.57 -10.20
CA ASP A 127 20.88 -8.72 -11.12
C ASP A 127 19.48 -9.07 -11.66
N GLY A 128 18.43 -8.43 -11.15
CA GLY A 128 17.06 -8.61 -11.61
C GLY A 128 16.43 -9.93 -11.17
N ALA A 129 17.07 -10.67 -10.25
CA ALA A 129 16.51 -11.89 -9.69
C ALA A 129 15.17 -11.58 -8.97
N PRO A 130 14.15 -12.44 -9.13
CA PRO A 130 12.90 -12.30 -8.41
C PRO A 130 13.05 -12.68 -6.93
N ASP A 131 12.12 -12.20 -6.13
CA ASP A 131 11.94 -12.67 -4.77
C ASP A 131 11.42 -14.12 -4.74
N ARG A 132 11.32 -14.70 -3.53
CA ARG A 132 10.80 -16.07 -3.33
C ARG A 132 9.35 -16.26 -3.80
N GLY A 133 8.60 -15.18 -3.99
CA GLY A 133 7.22 -15.19 -4.49
C GLY A 133 7.12 -14.90 -6.00
N GLY A 134 8.24 -14.87 -6.73
CA GLY A 134 8.27 -14.66 -8.18
C GLY A 134 8.23 -13.20 -8.63
N VAL A 135 8.17 -12.24 -7.70
CA VAL A 135 8.10 -10.81 -8.06
C VAL A 135 9.51 -10.25 -8.26
N PRO A 136 9.84 -9.67 -9.43
CA PRO A 136 11.14 -9.07 -9.66
C PRO A 136 11.37 -7.89 -8.71
N TYR A 137 12.57 -7.76 -8.13
CA TYR A 137 12.87 -6.56 -7.36
C TYR A 137 12.86 -5.33 -8.28
N ARG A 138 13.41 -5.44 -9.49
CA ARG A 138 13.44 -4.36 -10.49
C ARG A 138 12.02 -4.05 -10.96
N LEU A 139 11.66 -2.77 -10.94
CA LEU A 139 10.37 -2.31 -11.46
C LEU A 139 10.28 -2.57 -12.96
N GLN A 140 9.14 -3.08 -13.43
CA GLN A 140 8.86 -3.16 -14.86
C GLN A 140 8.50 -1.78 -15.42
N PRO A 141 8.65 -1.55 -16.74
CA PRO A 141 8.32 -0.25 -17.34
C PRO A 141 6.89 0.23 -17.06
N TRP A 142 5.94 -0.70 -16.96
CA TRP A 142 4.55 -0.39 -16.62
C TRP A 142 4.32 -0.12 -15.11
N GLU A 143 5.23 -0.52 -14.23
CA GLU A 143 5.22 -0.16 -12.79
C GLU A 143 5.85 1.22 -12.56
N ASP A 144 6.87 1.54 -13.36
CA ASP A 144 7.62 2.79 -13.26
C ASP A 144 6.87 3.97 -13.90
N GLY A 145 6.04 3.69 -14.90
CA GLY A 145 5.15 4.66 -15.54
C GLY A 145 3.96 5.09 -14.67
N GLY A 146 3.37 6.24 -15.00
CA GLY A 146 2.07 6.67 -14.44
C GLY A 146 2.09 7.37 -13.08
N TRP A 147 3.25 7.46 -12.41
CA TRP A 147 3.41 8.22 -11.16
C TRP A 147 4.85 8.69 -10.92
N GLU A 148 4.96 9.82 -10.23
CA GLU A 148 6.25 10.43 -9.87
C GLU A 148 6.98 9.60 -8.82
N ARG A 149 8.31 9.49 -8.98
CA ARG A 149 9.18 8.71 -8.08
C ARG A 149 8.96 9.02 -6.60
N ASP A 150 8.80 10.30 -6.26
CA ASP A 150 8.70 10.75 -4.87
C ASP A 150 7.32 10.49 -4.25
N THR A 151 6.34 10.01 -5.03
CA THR A 151 4.97 9.71 -4.58
C THR A 151 4.68 8.22 -4.44
N ARG A 152 5.64 7.37 -4.79
CA ARG A 152 5.47 5.90 -4.81
C ARG A 152 5.43 5.26 -3.43
N VAL A 153 6.09 5.90 -2.48
CA VAL A 153 6.17 5.52 -1.06
C VAL A 153 5.74 6.72 -0.24
N ARG A 154 5.16 6.48 0.94
CA ARG A 154 4.76 7.55 1.86
C ARG A 154 5.98 8.38 2.29
N GLU A 155 5.81 9.69 2.39
CA GLU A 155 6.82 10.58 2.97
C GLU A 155 6.71 10.51 4.49
N TYR A 156 7.63 9.80 5.15
CA TYR A 156 7.66 9.71 6.61
C TYR A 156 8.34 10.92 7.24
N LEU A 157 7.73 11.50 8.27
CA LEU A 157 8.21 12.74 8.90
C LEU A 157 9.08 12.44 10.14
N PRO A 158 10.13 13.23 10.42
CA PRO A 158 11.04 12.97 11.56
C PRO A 158 10.35 12.89 12.93
N GLY A 159 9.28 13.66 13.13
CA GLY A 159 8.57 13.76 14.41
C GLY A 159 7.48 12.72 14.64
N GLY A 160 7.29 11.78 13.70
CA GLY A 160 6.12 10.91 13.62
C GLY A 160 5.17 11.33 12.50
N GLY A 161 4.38 10.39 11.99
CA GLY A 161 3.43 10.62 10.91
C GLY A 161 4.00 10.40 9.51
N ALA A 162 3.12 10.48 8.52
CA ALA A 162 3.46 10.34 7.12
C ALA A 162 2.55 11.21 6.24
N ARG A 163 3.07 11.68 5.12
CA ARG A 163 2.28 12.28 4.04
C ARG A 163 2.15 11.29 2.90
N ARG A 164 1.01 11.33 2.24
CA ARG A 164 0.69 10.40 1.17
C ARG A 164 0.01 11.14 0.05
N ALA A 165 0.48 10.90 -1.17
CA ALA A 165 -0.22 11.32 -2.37
C ALA A 165 -1.53 10.54 -2.49
N LEU A 166 -2.62 11.26 -2.80
CA LEU A 166 -3.89 10.63 -3.12
C LEU A 166 -3.85 10.21 -4.59
N HIS A 167 -3.94 8.91 -4.86
CA HIS A 167 -4.06 8.41 -6.24
C HIS A 167 -5.46 7.88 -6.46
N LEU A 168 -6.17 8.56 -7.36
CA LEU A 168 -7.52 8.22 -7.79
C LEU A 168 -7.46 7.48 -9.13
N ALA A 169 -8.52 6.76 -9.45
CA ALA A 169 -8.79 6.30 -10.80
C ALA A 169 -10.19 6.78 -11.19
N PRO A 170 -10.32 7.68 -12.18
CA PRO A 170 -9.25 8.21 -13.03
C PRO A 170 -8.36 9.25 -12.31
N PRO A 171 -7.08 9.40 -12.71
CA PRO A 171 -6.19 10.42 -12.15
C PRO A 171 -6.54 11.85 -12.64
N THR A 172 -7.21 11.98 -13.78
CA THR A 172 -7.70 13.23 -14.35
C THR A 172 -8.99 12.96 -15.15
N ARG A 173 -9.87 13.97 -15.24
CA ARG A 173 -11.04 13.92 -16.14
C ARG A 173 -10.71 14.32 -17.58
N GLU A 174 -9.50 14.81 -17.83
CA GLU A 174 -9.06 15.22 -19.16
C GLU A 174 -9.05 14.03 -20.12
N GLY A 175 -9.64 14.20 -21.31
CA GLY A 175 -9.72 13.15 -22.32
C GLY A 175 -10.79 12.08 -22.05
N LEU A 176 -11.55 12.18 -20.95
CA LEU A 176 -12.72 11.34 -20.72
C LEU A 176 -13.93 11.89 -21.47
N ALA A 177 -14.82 11.01 -21.89
CA ALA A 177 -16.05 11.35 -22.61
C ALA A 177 -17.25 10.64 -21.98
N VAL A 178 -18.45 11.08 -22.35
CA VAL A 178 -19.67 10.37 -21.96
C VAL A 178 -19.67 9.01 -22.67
N LEU A 179 -19.86 7.94 -21.88
CA LEU A 179 -19.97 6.57 -22.33
C LEU A 179 -21.35 6.05 -21.98
N GLU A 180 -22.10 5.62 -22.98
CA GLU A 180 -23.30 4.82 -22.79
C GLU A 180 -22.90 3.39 -22.43
N LEU A 181 -23.40 2.93 -21.28
CA LEU A 181 -23.13 1.61 -20.75
C LEU A 181 -24.17 0.60 -21.27
N PRO A 182 -23.75 -0.65 -21.52
CA PRO A 182 -24.69 -1.71 -21.86
C PRO A 182 -25.60 -2.04 -20.66
N ASN A 183 -26.70 -2.75 -20.94
CA ASN A 183 -27.52 -3.32 -19.86
C ASN A 183 -26.68 -4.31 -19.03
N PRO A 184 -26.74 -4.27 -17.69
CA PRO A 184 -25.94 -5.14 -16.85
C PRO A 184 -26.26 -6.63 -17.08
N GLY A 185 -25.26 -7.40 -17.51
CA GLY A 185 -25.35 -8.85 -17.68
C GLY A 185 -25.24 -9.67 -16.39
N GLY A 186 -25.01 -10.98 -16.53
CA GLY A 186 -24.81 -11.89 -15.39
C GLY A 186 -23.39 -11.82 -14.82
N ARG A 187 -23.27 -11.75 -13.48
CA ARG A 187 -21.99 -11.79 -12.77
C ARG A 187 -21.44 -13.22 -12.72
N LEU A 188 -20.14 -13.36 -12.93
CA LEU A 188 -19.40 -14.60 -12.72
C LEU A 188 -18.91 -14.67 -11.26
N THR A 189 -19.16 -15.82 -10.62
CA THR A 189 -18.75 -16.10 -9.25
C THR A 189 -17.60 -17.11 -9.22
N GLY A 190 -16.86 -17.16 -8.11
CA GLY A 190 -15.78 -18.14 -7.92
C GLY A 190 -14.47 -17.86 -8.67
N ILE A 191 -14.39 -16.76 -9.43
CA ILE A 191 -13.17 -16.36 -10.15
C ILE A 191 -12.11 -15.86 -9.16
N ALA A 192 -10.91 -16.46 -9.19
CA ALA A 192 -9.82 -16.14 -8.27
C ALA A 192 -9.41 -14.66 -8.36
N ALA A 193 -9.24 -14.13 -9.58
CA ALA A 193 -8.91 -12.73 -9.80
C ALA A 193 -9.92 -11.76 -9.15
N THR A 194 -11.22 -12.08 -9.17
CA THR A 194 -12.25 -11.24 -8.54
C THR A 194 -12.08 -11.20 -7.03
N ARG A 195 -11.70 -12.32 -6.42
CA ARG A 195 -11.41 -12.38 -4.97
C ARG A 195 -10.17 -11.57 -4.65
N THR A 196 -9.08 -11.77 -5.39
CA THR A 196 -7.83 -11.01 -5.21
C THR A 196 -8.05 -9.51 -5.38
N LEU A 197 -8.90 -9.11 -6.33
CA LEU A 197 -9.28 -7.71 -6.56
C LEU A 197 -10.11 -7.14 -5.40
N ALA A 198 -11.06 -7.91 -4.86
CA ALA A 198 -11.82 -7.53 -3.66
C ALA A 198 -10.92 -7.44 -2.41
N ASP A 199 -9.90 -8.30 -2.29
CA ASP A 199 -8.99 -8.34 -1.13
C ASP A 199 -7.98 -7.17 -1.12
N LEU A 200 -7.94 -6.35 -2.18
CA LEU A 200 -7.10 -5.15 -2.21
C LEU A 200 -7.57 -4.14 -1.15
N SER A 201 -8.88 -3.98 -0.96
CA SER A 201 -9.45 -3.06 0.03
C SER A 201 -10.87 -3.43 0.46
N ASP A 202 -11.22 -3.11 1.70
CA ASP A 202 -12.51 -3.40 2.32
C ASP A 202 -13.65 -2.43 1.94
N TRP A 203 -13.32 -1.26 1.40
CA TRP A 203 -14.31 -0.25 0.97
C TRP A 203 -14.65 -0.31 -0.53
N THR A 204 -14.09 -1.27 -1.27
CA THR A 204 -14.35 -1.45 -2.70
C THR A 204 -15.15 -2.70 -2.99
N THR A 205 -15.95 -2.67 -4.05
CA THR A 205 -16.66 -3.82 -4.59
C THR A 205 -16.04 -4.25 -5.91
N ALA A 206 -15.67 -5.54 -6.00
CA ALA A 206 -15.17 -6.16 -7.22
C ALA A 206 -16.23 -7.06 -7.86
N VAL A 207 -16.32 -7.04 -9.19
CA VAL A 207 -17.19 -7.92 -9.98
C VAL A 207 -16.44 -8.47 -11.18
N CYS A 208 -16.95 -9.56 -11.74
CA CYS A 208 -16.45 -10.13 -12.98
C CYS A 208 -17.63 -10.51 -13.88
N VAL A 209 -17.49 -10.29 -15.17
CA VAL A 209 -18.47 -10.66 -16.20
C VAL A 209 -17.75 -11.26 -17.41
N ARG A 210 -18.51 -11.94 -18.26
CA ARG A 210 -18.04 -12.28 -19.61
C ARG A 210 -18.39 -11.11 -20.54
N GLY A 211 -17.40 -10.53 -21.19
CA GLY A 211 -17.58 -9.38 -22.07
C GLY A 211 -16.41 -8.40 -22.02
N ARG A 212 -16.72 -7.14 -22.30
CA ARG A 212 -15.79 -6.02 -22.35
C ARG A 212 -15.76 -5.26 -21.03
N ALA A 213 -14.78 -4.37 -20.88
CA ALA A 213 -14.66 -3.52 -19.70
C ALA A 213 -15.97 -2.74 -19.39
N ALA A 214 -16.64 -2.22 -20.42
CA ALA A 214 -17.92 -1.51 -20.25
C ALA A 214 -19.05 -2.40 -19.67
N ASP A 215 -19.06 -3.70 -19.98
CA ASP A 215 -20.02 -4.65 -19.41
C ASP A 215 -19.78 -4.85 -17.91
N ALA A 216 -18.52 -4.79 -17.47
CA ALA A 216 -18.15 -4.84 -16.06
C ALA A 216 -18.48 -3.53 -15.35
N VAL A 217 -18.26 -2.38 -16.00
CA VAL A 217 -18.64 -1.06 -15.45
C VAL A 217 -20.15 -0.95 -15.23
N ALA A 218 -20.96 -1.44 -16.18
CA ALA A 218 -22.42 -1.47 -16.05
C ALA A 218 -22.91 -2.19 -14.78
N GLN A 219 -22.12 -3.11 -14.21
CA GLN A 219 -22.49 -3.80 -12.97
C GLN A 219 -22.37 -2.93 -11.72
N LEU A 220 -21.55 -1.88 -11.76
CA LEU A 220 -21.17 -1.07 -10.60
C LEU A 220 -21.61 0.39 -10.73
N ALA A 221 -21.75 0.89 -11.96
CA ALA A 221 -22.17 2.27 -12.19
C ALA A 221 -23.59 2.53 -11.68
N ALA A 222 -23.84 3.72 -11.12
CA ALA A 222 -25.17 4.08 -10.63
C ALA A 222 -26.20 4.32 -11.76
N GLY A 223 -25.74 4.60 -12.98
CA GLY A 223 -26.59 4.94 -14.11
C GLY A 223 -26.11 4.34 -15.43
N PRO A 224 -26.92 4.48 -16.50
CA PRO A 224 -26.60 3.96 -17.83
C PRO A 224 -25.54 4.80 -18.57
N GLU A 225 -25.15 5.95 -18.03
CA GLU A 225 -24.14 6.83 -18.60
C GLU A 225 -23.11 7.18 -17.54
N VAL A 226 -21.84 7.16 -17.92
CA VAL A 226 -20.72 7.58 -17.08
C VAL A 226 -19.78 8.46 -17.89
N THR A 227 -18.97 9.29 -17.22
CA THR A 227 -17.85 9.97 -17.89
C THR A 227 -16.61 9.09 -17.75
N GLY A 228 -16.15 8.47 -18.83
CA GLY A 228 -15.05 7.51 -18.77
C GLY A 228 -14.19 7.47 -20.01
N GLY A 229 -13.17 6.63 -19.95
CA GLY A 229 -12.17 6.54 -21.01
C GLY A 229 -11.20 5.39 -20.80
N HIS A 230 -10.57 4.97 -21.90
CA HIS A 230 -9.55 3.95 -21.88
C HIS A 230 -8.20 4.54 -21.50
N LEU A 231 -7.49 3.86 -20.60
CA LEU A 231 -6.15 4.23 -20.18
C LEU A 231 -5.20 3.03 -20.30
N PRO A 232 -3.89 3.26 -20.50
CA PRO A 232 -2.91 2.19 -20.35
C PRO A 232 -2.88 1.72 -18.89
N PHE A 233 -2.59 0.43 -18.67
CA PHE A 233 -2.49 -0.15 -17.32
C PHE A 233 -1.52 0.63 -16.42
N ALA A 234 -0.41 1.11 -16.98
CA ALA A 234 0.57 1.93 -16.25
C ALA A 234 -0.03 3.18 -15.60
N ALA A 235 -1.09 3.78 -16.18
CA ALA A 235 -1.77 4.92 -15.58
C ALA A 235 -2.67 4.53 -14.40
N LEU A 236 -3.15 3.28 -14.34
CA LEU A 236 -4.00 2.76 -13.26
C LEU A 236 -3.20 2.07 -12.15
N TYR A 237 -2.00 1.58 -12.47
CA TYR A 237 -1.12 0.89 -11.54
C TYR A 237 -0.91 1.65 -10.21
N PRO A 238 -0.65 2.97 -10.20
CA PRO A 238 -0.54 3.73 -8.95
C PRO A 238 -1.79 3.62 -8.08
N ALA A 239 -2.98 3.76 -8.65
CA ALA A 239 -4.23 3.68 -7.92
C ALA A 239 -4.45 2.28 -7.33
N LEU A 240 -4.09 1.21 -8.05
CA LEU A 240 -4.15 -0.17 -7.55
C LEU A 240 -3.17 -0.41 -6.39
N VAL A 241 -1.92 0.05 -6.51
CA VAL A 241 -0.93 -0.07 -5.42
C VAL A 241 -1.39 0.72 -4.20
N HIS A 242 -1.94 1.92 -4.41
CA HIS A 242 -2.46 2.74 -3.32
C HIS A 242 -3.68 2.12 -2.66
N LEU A 243 -4.61 1.57 -3.44
CA LEU A 243 -5.74 0.83 -2.89
C LEU A 243 -5.27 -0.32 -2.00
N ALA A 244 -4.35 -1.13 -2.52
CA ALA A 244 -3.81 -2.29 -1.82
C ALA A 244 -2.96 -1.96 -0.58
N SER A 245 -2.45 -0.71 -0.51
CA SER A 245 -1.67 -0.18 0.61
C SER A 245 -2.43 0.86 1.43
N ALA A 246 -3.77 0.94 1.29
CA ALA A 246 -4.54 2.02 1.90
C ALA A 246 -4.60 1.95 3.43
N ARG A 247 -4.39 0.77 3.99
CA ARG A 247 -4.48 0.52 5.43
C ARG A 247 -3.21 0.96 6.18
N PRO A 248 -3.32 1.33 7.46
CA PRO A 248 -2.16 1.64 8.31
C PRO A 248 -1.15 0.50 8.41
N ASP A 249 -1.63 -0.74 8.43
CA ASP A 249 -0.83 -1.97 8.51
C ASP A 249 -0.23 -2.43 7.17
N ARG A 250 -0.35 -1.61 6.12
CA ARG A 250 0.21 -1.90 4.80
C ARG A 250 1.09 -0.77 4.27
N GLY A 251 2.21 -1.14 3.67
CA GLY A 251 3.11 -0.25 2.93
C GLY A 251 3.00 -0.43 1.42
N ALA A 252 3.64 0.45 0.65
CA ALA A 252 3.66 0.44 -0.80
C ALA A 252 4.25 -0.86 -1.37
N ALA A 253 5.27 -1.44 -0.73
CA ALA A 253 5.80 -2.75 -1.14
C ALA A 253 4.74 -3.85 -1.07
N GLN A 254 3.90 -3.88 -0.02
CA GLN A 254 2.81 -4.86 0.07
C GLN A 254 1.75 -4.59 -1.00
N GLY A 255 1.43 -3.32 -1.26
CA GLY A 255 0.54 -2.94 -2.34
C GLY A 255 1.04 -3.42 -3.71
N ARG A 256 2.32 -3.19 -4.01
CA ARG A 256 3.00 -3.72 -5.20
C ARG A 256 2.87 -5.24 -5.29
N LEU A 257 3.23 -5.96 -4.23
CA LEU A 257 3.15 -7.43 -4.21
C LEU A 257 1.71 -7.92 -4.44
N ALA A 258 0.70 -7.24 -3.91
CA ALA A 258 -0.70 -7.58 -4.11
C ALA A 258 -1.14 -7.38 -5.58
N VAL A 259 -0.68 -6.32 -6.25
CA VAL A 259 -0.95 -6.11 -7.68
C VAL A 259 -0.32 -7.21 -8.54
N TRP A 260 0.91 -7.65 -8.22
CA TRP A 260 1.51 -8.79 -8.91
C TRP A 260 0.71 -10.09 -8.72
N GLN A 261 0.18 -10.33 -7.52
CA GLN A 261 -0.70 -11.47 -7.27
C GLN A 261 -2.02 -11.37 -8.03
N LEU A 262 -2.58 -10.15 -8.16
CA LEU A 262 -3.75 -9.90 -8.99
C LEU A 262 -3.48 -10.25 -10.47
N LEU A 263 -2.35 -9.81 -11.01
CA LEU A 263 -1.98 -10.10 -12.39
C LEU A 263 -1.82 -11.62 -12.63
N ALA A 264 -1.17 -12.32 -11.69
CA ALA A 264 -1.09 -13.79 -11.75
C ALA A 264 -2.47 -14.44 -11.74
N ALA A 265 -3.37 -13.97 -10.87
CA ALA A 265 -4.73 -14.48 -10.78
C ALA A 265 -5.58 -14.20 -12.03
N ILE A 266 -5.37 -13.06 -12.70
CA ILE A 266 -6.03 -12.72 -13.98
C ILE A 266 -5.51 -13.64 -15.09
N ASP A 267 -4.20 -13.87 -15.15
CA ASP A 267 -3.59 -14.78 -16.14
C ASP A 267 -3.89 -16.26 -15.86
N GLY A 268 -4.44 -16.58 -14.68
CA GLY A 268 -4.74 -17.95 -14.25
C GLY A 268 -3.50 -18.74 -13.79
N THR A 269 -2.42 -18.04 -13.46
CA THR A 269 -1.18 -18.65 -12.97
C THR A 269 -1.16 -18.74 -11.45
N PRO A 270 -0.52 -19.77 -10.86
CA PRO A 270 -0.52 -19.96 -9.41
C PRO A 270 0.42 -19.01 -8.66
N ALA A 271 1.34 -18.36 -9.36
CA ALA A 271 2.31 -17.45 -8.78
C ALA A 271 2.70 -16.36 -9.79
N PRO A 272 3.10 -15.17 -9.31
CA PRO A 272 3.68 -14.12 -10.14
C PRO A 272 4.85 -14.63 -10.99
N ASP A 273 4.80 -14.29 -12.27
CA ASP A 273 5.91 -14.45 -13.20
C ASP A 273 6.04 -13.19 -14.05
N ARG A 274 7.27 -12.78 -14.31
CA ARG A 274 7.55 -11.54 -15.05
C ARG A 274 7.04 -11.61 -16.49
N ALA A 275 7.37 -12.68 -17.22
CA ALA A 275 7.03 -12.77 -18.63
C ALA A 275 5.52 -12.88 -18.84
N ALA A 276 4.84 -13.65 -17.99
CA ALA A 276 3.39 -13.74 -17.97
C ALA A 276 2.73 -12.39 -17.65
N ALA A 277 3.23 -11.67 -16.63
CA ALA A 277 2.71 -10.35 -16.27
C ALA A 277 2.92 -9.32 -17.39
N ASP A 278 4.10 -9.29 -18.02
CA ASP A 278 4.38 -8.37 -19.13
C ASP A 278 3.46 -8.66 -20.34
N ALA A 279 3.25 -9.93 -20.67
CA ALA A 279 2.35 -10.34 -21.75
C ALA A 279 0.88 -10.02 -21.44
N LEU A 280 0.44 -10.20 -20.18
CA LEU A 280 -0.88 -9.83 -19.73
C LEU A 280 -1.09 -8.31 -19.79
N VAL A 281 -0.18 -7.53 -19.18
CA VAL A 281 -0.29 -6.06 -19.15
C VAL A 281 -0.32 -5.46 -20.56
N ALA A 282 0.44 -6.03 -21.50
CA ALA A 282 0.43 -5.58 -22.89
C ALA A 282 -0.91 -5.81 -23.62
N ARG A 283 -1.72 -6.80 -23.20
CA ARG A 283 -3.02 -7.11 -23.81
C ARG A 283 -4.22 -6.56 -23.04
N LEU A 284 -4.04 -6.22 -21.76
CA LEU A 284 -5.12 -5.68 -20.93
C LEU A 284 -5.68 -4.39 -21.51
N ARG A 285 -6.99 -4.31 -21.61
CA ARG A 285 -7.71 -3.08 -21.92
C ARG A 285 -8.27 -2.53 -20.63
N CYS A 286 -7.79 -1.37 -20.24
CA CYS A 286 -8.25 -0.74 -19.02
C CYS A 286 -9.25 0.37 -19.34
N LEU A 287 -10.26 0.49 -18.50
CA LEU A 287 -11.27 1.54 -18.56
C LEU A 287 -11.37 2.15 -17.16
N THR A 288 -11.61 3.45 -17.09
CA THR A 288 -11.90 4.14 -15.84
C THR A 288 -13.05 5.10 -16.08
N TRP A 289 -13.79 5.43 -15.02
CA TRP A 289 -14.94 6.32 -15.14
C TRP A 289 -15.12 7.17 -13.89
N THR A 290 -15.91 8.22 -14.01
CA THR A 290 -16.43 9.02 -12.91
C THR A 290 -17.93 9.14 -13.05
N GLU A 291 -18.57 9.28 -11.90
CA GLU A 291 -19.99 9.52 -11.75
C GLU A 291 -20.23 10.93 -11.19
N PRO A 292 -21.40 11.54 -11.46
CA PRO A 292 -21.70 12.88 -10.99
C PRO A 292 -21.66 13.04 -9.47
N ALA A 293 -21.90 11.95 -8.72
CA ALA A 293 -21.90 11.92 -7.27
C ALA A 293 -20.51 11.64 -6.65
N ASP A 294 -19.48 11.44 -7.47
CA ASP A 294 -18.14 11.15 -6.97
C ASP A 294 -17.53 12.35 -6.25
N ASP A 295 -17.16 12.13 -4.99
CA ASP A 295 -16.38 13.07 -4.18
C ASP A 295 -14.86 12.83 -4.35
N LEU A 296 -14.02 13.54 -3.61
CA LEU A 296 -12.56 13.54 -3.72
C LEU A 296 -11.88 12.17 -3.49
N ARG A 297 -12.60 11.13 -3.03
CA ARG A 297 -12.02 9.83 -2.68
C ARG A 297 -12.80 8.64 -3.26
N HIS A 298 -12.86 8.59 -4.59
CA HIS A 298 -13.41 7.45 -5.33
C HIS A 298 -12.31 6.68 -6.07
N LEU A 299 -12.60 5.43 -6.39
CA LEU A 299 -11.81 4.62 -7.30
C LEU A 299 -12.75 3.81 -8.17
N HIS A 300 -12.63 3.99 -9.48
CA HIS A 300 -13.48 3.38 -10.49
C HIS A 300 -12.61 2.92 -11.66
N LEU A 301 -12.40 1.60 -11.76
CA LEU A 301 -11.64 1.02 -12.87
C LEU A 301 -12.21 -0.32 -13.29
N ALA A 302 -11.98 -0.65 -14.55
CA ALA A 302 -12.26 -1.94 -15.13
C ALA A 302 -11.06 -2.44 -15.94
N LEU A 303 -10.83 -3.74 -15.84
CA LEU A 303 -9.77 -4.46 -16.54
C LEU A 303 -10.44 -5.50 -17.43
N GLU A 304 -10.19 -5.46 -18.73
CA GLU A 304 -10.62 -6.47 -19.69
C GLU A 304 -9.39 -7.25 -20.16
N ASP A 305 -9.47 -8.57 -20.11
CA ASP A 305 -8.54 -9.46 -20.81
C ASP A 305 -9.23 -10.01 -22.07
N PRO A 306 -8.91 -9.47 -23.26
CA PRO A 306 -9.52 -9.92 -24.50
C PRO A 306 -9.25 -11.39 -24.83
N ALA A 307 -8.16 -11.98 -24.32
CA ALA A 307 -7.81 -13.37 -24.60
C ALA A 307 -8.76 -14.36 -23.92
N THR A 308 -9.27 -14.02 -22.74
CA THR A 308 -10.21 -14.85 -21.97
C THR A 308 -11.66 -14.42 -22.15
N GLY A 309 -11.88 -13.21 -22.69
CA GLY A 309 -13.21 -12.59 -22.80
C GLY A 309 -13.82 -12.25 -21.44
N LEU A 310 -12.97 -12.08 -20.43
CA LEU A 310 -13.37 -11.71 -19.07
C LEU A 310 -13.06 -10.24 -18.82
N ALA A 311 -13.98 -9.60 -18.11
CA ALA A 311 -13.80 -8.24 -17.63
C ALA A 311 -14.12 -8.17 -16.14
N TRP A 312 -13.28 -7.44 -15.42
CA TRP A 312 -13.43 -7.14 -14.01
C TRP A 312 -13.68 -5.64 -13.83
N ALA A 313 -14.52 -5.28 -12.87
CA ALA A 313 -14.63 -3.89 -12.43
C ALA A 313 -14.44 -3.82 -10.92
N LEU A 314 -13.85 -2.72 -10.48
CA LEU A 314 -13.60 -2.36 -9.09
C LEU A 314 -14.09 -0.94 -8.89
N SER A 315 -15.01 -0.76 -7.95
CA SER A 315 -15.62 0.53 -7.64
C SER A 315 -15.75 0.71 -6.14
N GLY A 316 -15.52 1.93 -5.67
CA GLY A 316 -15.84 2.31 -4.30
C GLY A 316 -15.56 3.78 -4.05
N THR A 317 -16.13 4.25 -2.95
CA THR A 317 -15.85 5.57 -2.40
C THR A 317 -15.48 5.36 -0.95
N THR A 318 -14.33 5.86 -0.50
CA THR A 318 -13.97 5.72 0.92
C THR A 318 -14.99 6.48 1.77
N PRO A 319 -15.53 5.92 2.85
CA PRO A 319 -16.28 6.70 3.82
C PRO A 319 -15.40 7.85 4.35
N GLU A 320 -16.02 8.98 4.72
CA GLU A 320 -15.32 10.07 5.38
C GLU A 320 -14.50 9.53 6.57
N PRO A 321 -13.28 10.04 6.82
CA PRO A 321 -12.62 9.75 8.07
C PRO A 321 -13.51 10.28 9.21
N ALA A 322 -13.96 9.37 10.08
CA ALA A 322 -14.64 9.73 11.33
C ALA A 322 -13.75 10.61 12.23
#